data_AF-X0ZB09-F1
#
_entry.id   AF-X0ZB09-F1
#
_cell.length_a   1.000
_cell.length_b   1.000
_cell.length_c   1.000
_cell.angle_alpha   90.00
_cell.angle_beta   90.00
_cell.angle_gamma   90.00
#
_symmetry.space_group_name_H-M   'P 1'
#
loop_
_entity.id
_entity.type
_entity.pdbx_description
1 polymer ?
#
loop_
_entity_poly.entity_id
_entity_poly.type
_entity_poly.pdbx_seq_one_letter_code
_entity_poly.pdbx_strand_id
1 'polypeptide(L)' 'MTKHNETEPTGAGKSSFGLIDIAKFFSELDLQKGVTFLDVACGWGLYSLAASDIVGKEGQVYAVDLW' A
#
# COMPACT_ATOMS: atom_id res chain seq x y z
N MET A 1 -16.40 12.31 -21.29
CA MET A 1 -15.11 13.04 -21.19
C MET A 1 -15.11 13.80 -19.88
N THR A 2 -14.53 13.19 -18.85
CA THR A 2 -14.38 13.81 -17.52
C THR A 2 -13.26 14.85 -17.60
N LYS A 3 -13.55 16.08 -17.17
CA LYS A 3 -12.57 17.16 -17.11
C LYS A 3 -11.50 16.81 -16.08
N HIS A 4 -10.25 16.61 -16.50
CA HIS A 4 -9.12 16.61 -15.59
C HIS A 4 -8.91 18.03 -15.08
N ASN A 5 -9.08 18.26 -13.78
CA ASN A 5 -8.66 19.50 -13.14
C ASN A 5 -7.12 19.48 -13.09
N GLU A 6 -6.47 20.48 -13.68
CA GLU A 6 -4.99 20.59 -13.79
C GLU A 6 -4.27 20.72 -12.43
N THR A 7 -5.01 20.75 -11.32
CA THR A 7 -4.48 20.97 -9.96
C THR A 7 -4.33 19.70 -9.13
N GLU A 8 -4.91 18.57 -9.54
CA GLU A 8 -4.74 17.31 -8.80
C GLU A 8 -3.54 16.53 -9.35
N PRO A 9 -2.57 16.14 -8.50
CA PRO A 9 -1.48 15.28 -8.93
C PRO A 9 -2.03 14.00 -9.56
N THR A 10 -1.48 13.60 -10.71
CA THR A 10 -1.77 12.29 -11.32
C THR A 10 -1.40 11.19 -10.32
N GLY A 11 -2.38 10.52 -9.73
CA GLY A 11 -2.14 9.51 -8.69
C GLY A 11 -2.49 9.94 -7.27
N ALA A 12 -3.11 11.12 -7.06
CA ALA A 12 -3.75 11.49 -5.79
C ALA A 12 -5.03 10.67 -5.48
N GLY A 13 -5.02 9.38 -5.81
CA GLY A 13 -6.14 8.46 -5.61
C GLY A 13 -6.49 8.28 -4.13
N LYS A 14 -7.77 8.10 -3.84
CA LYS A 14 -8.23 7.67 -2.51
C LYS A 14 -7.76 6.25 -2.26
N SER A 15 -7.19 5.99 -1.09
CA SER A 15 -6.75 4.64 -0.72
C SER A 15 -7.93 3.67 -0.66
N SER A 16 -7.76 2.47 -1.20
CA SER A 16 -8.71 1.35 -1.05
C SER A 16 -8.65 0.70 0.33
N PHE A 17 -7.73 1.12 1.20
CA PHE A 17 -7.47 0.45 2.46
C PHE A 17 -8.71 0.36 3.37
N GLY A 18 -9.55 1.39 3.40
CA GLY A 18 -10.80 1.38 4.15
C GLY A 18 -12.01 0.80 3.40
N LEU A 19 -11.83 0.35 2.15
CA LEU A 19 -12.93 -0.11 1.28
C LEU A 19 -12.97 -1.63 1.12
N ILE A 20 -11.94 -2.33 1.58
CA ILE A 20 -11.84 -3.80 1.49
C ILE A 20 -11.70 -4.42 2.88
N ASP A 21 -11.96 -5.72 2.97
CA ASP A 21 -11.59 -6.49 4.15
C ASP A 21 -10.07 -6.70 4.18
N ILE A 22 -9.39 -5.86 4.95
CA ILE A 22 -7.92 -5.85 5.04
C ILE A 22 -7.38 -7.10 5.71
N ALA A 23 -8.09 -7.64 6.71
CA ALA A 23 -7.66 -8.87 7.37
C ALA A 23 -7.68 -10.03 6.37
N LYS A 24 -8.75 -10.15 5.58
CA LYS A 24 -8.84 -11.13 4.50
C LYS A 24 -7.79 -10.89 3.42
N PHE A 25 -7.57 -9.65 3.00
CA PHE A 25 -6.55 -9.34 1.99
C PHE A 25 -5.16 -9.86 2.40
N PHE A 26 -4.72 -9.55 3.61
CA PHE A 26 -3.39 -9.99 4.07
C PHE A 26 -3.34 -11.50 4.39
N SER A 27 -4.44 -12.14 4.79
CA SER A 27 -4.47 -13.59 4.96
C SER A 27 -4.34 -14.32 3.63
N GLU A 28 -4.97 -13.82 2.58
CA GLU A 28 -4.92 -14.43 1.24
C GLU A 28 -3.59 -14.10 0.52
N LEU A 29 -2.97 -12.98 0.84
CA LEU A 29 -1.63 -12.63 0.35
C LEU A 29 -0.54 -13.55 0.94
N ASP A 30 -0.82 -14.22 2.06
CA ASP A 30 0.08 -15.12 2.79
C ASP A 30 1.45 -14.49 3.07
N LEU A 31 1.45 -13.22 3.50
CA LEU A 31 2.67 -12.48 3.77
C LEU A 31 3.36 -13.03 5.02
N GLN A 32 4.62 -13.44 4.88
CA GLN A 32 5.38 -14.12 5.93
C GLN A 32 6.35 -13.18 6.67
N LYS A 33 6.74 -13.58 7.89
CA LYS A 33 7.81 -12.89 8.64
C LYS A 33 9.16 -13.01 7.93
N GLY A 34 9.98 -11.97 8.02
CA GLY A 34 11.34 -11.96 7.47
C GLY A 34 11.44 -11.75 5.95
N VAL A 35 10.31 -11.59 5.26
CA VAL A 35 10.32 -11.35 3.80
C VAL A 35 10.56 -9.90 3.46
N THR A 36 10.99 -9.68 2.21
CA THR A 36 11.02 -8.36 1.58
C THR A 36 9.73 -8.14 0.80
N PHE A 37 9.00 -7.07 1.13
CA PHE A 37 7.76 -6.67 0.47
C PHE A 37 7.94 -5.34 -0.27
N LEU A 38 7.42 -5.23 -1.49
CA LEU A 38 7.43 -4.01 -2.30
C LEU A 38 6.00 -3.50 -2.46
N ASP A 39 5.73 -2.29 -1.96
CA ASP A 39 4.47 -1.55 -2.11
C ASP A 39 4.67 -0.43 -3.15
N VAL A 40 4.19 -0.65 -4.38
CA VAL A 40 4.29 0.31 -5.48
C VAL A 40 3.04 1.16 -5.54
N ALA A 41 3.19 2.47 -5.73
CA ALA A 41 2.11 3.45 -5.61
C ALA A 41 1.53 3.44 -4.19
N CYS A 42 2.42 3.44 -3.19
CA CYS A 42 2.06 3.27 -1.79
C CYS A 42 1.21 4.44 -1.25
N GLY A 43 1.22 5.59 -1.90
CA GLY A 43 0.58 6.83 -1.45
C GLY A 43 1.01 7.17 -0.03
N TRP A 44 0.01 7.36 0.85
CA TRP A 44 0.23 7.57 2.30
C TRP A 44 0.82 6.36 3.04
N GLY A 45 1.02 5.22 2.39
CA GLY A 45 1.69 4.05 2.95
C GLY A 45 0.83 3.20 3.90
N LEU A 46 -0.51 3.26 3.82
CA LEU A 46 -1.38 2.48 4.71
C LEU A 46 -1.16 0.96 4.57
N TYR A 47 -1.01 0.47 3.33
CA TYR A 47 -0.66 -0.93 3.08
C TYR A 47 0.77 -1.25 3.52
N SER A 48 1.73 -0.36 3.24
CA SER A 48 3.12 -0.47 3.72
C SER A 48 3.21 -0.63 5.24
N LEU A 49 2.47 0.18 6.00
CA LEU A 49 2.43 0.12 7.47
C LEU A 49 1.85 -1.22 7.93
N ALA A 50 0.71 -1.63 7.39
CA ALA A 50 0.11 -2.93 7.72
C ALA A 50 1.03 -4.10 7.38
N ALA A 51 1.70 -4.05 6.22
CA ALA A 51 2.68 -5.04 5.81
C ALA A 51 3.90 -5.07 6.76
N SER A 52 4.35 -3.91 7.25
CA SER A 52 5.52 -3.81 8.14
C SER A 52 5.33 -4.58 9.46
N ASP A 53 4.11 -4.55 10.01
CA ASP A 53 3.77 -5.29 11.23
C ASP A 53 3.83 -6.82 10.99
N ILE A 54 3.44 -7.27 9.81
CA ILE A 54 3.39 -8.70 9.45
C ILE A 54 4.80 -9.23 9.15
N VAL A 55 5.59 -8.54 8.31
CA VAL A 55 6.95 -8.98 7.97
C VAL A 55 7.89 -8.91 9.17
N GLY A 56 7.59 -8.03 10.14
CA GLY A 56 8.29 -7.96 11.41
C GLY A 56 9.72 -7.43 11.31
N LYS A 57 10.45 -7.51 12.43
CA LYS A 57 11.77 -6.86 12.61
C LYS A 57 12.88 -7.36 11.67
N GLU A 58 12.76 -8.59 11.19
CA GLU A 58 13.71 -9.21 10.27
C GLU A 58 13.30 -9.04 8.81
N GLY A 59 12.07 -8.56 8.56
CA GLY A 59 11.57 -8.26 7.23
C GLY A 59 11.83 -6.82 6.81
N GLN A 60 11.55 -6.52 5.56
CA GLN A 60 11.77 -5.19 4.98
C GLN A 60 10.58 -4.82 4.09
N VAL A 61 10.07 -3.60 4.25
CA VAL A 61 9.11 -3.00 3.31
C VAL A 61 9.82 -1.91 2.52
N TYR A 62 9.74 -2.00 1.19
CA TYR A 62 10.07 -0.91 0.28
C TYR A 62 8.77 -0.29 -0.19
N ALA A 63 8.56 0.98 0.13
CA ALA A 63 7.39 1.73 -0.28
C ALA A 63 7.86 2.80 -1.26
N VAL A 64 7.32 2.78 -2.48
CA VAL A 64 7.68 3.73 -3.52
C VAL A 64 6.44 4.35 -4.13
N ASP A 65 6.46 5.67 -4.24
CA ASP A 65 5.45 6.44 -4.95
C ASP A 65 6.15 7.45 -5.87
N LEU A 66 5.40 7.98 -6.84
CA LEU A 66 5.89 9.00 -7.77
C LEU A 66 5.98 10.39 -7.08
N TRP A 67 5.36 10.54 -5.91
CA TRP A 67 5.18 11.79 -5.19
C TRP A 67 5.85 11.80 -3.81
#